data_AF-A0A934DHA1-F1
#
_entry.id   AF-A0A934DHA1-F1
#
_cell.length_a   1.000
_cell.length_b   1.000
_cell.length_c   1.000
_cell.angle_alpha   90.00
_cell.angle_beta   90.00
_cell.angle_gamma   90.00
#
_symmetry.space_group_name_H-M   'P 1'
#
loop_
_entity.id
_entity.type
_entity.pdbx_description
1 polymer ?
#
loop_
_entity_poly.entity_id
_entity_poly.type
_entity_poly.pdbx_seq_one_letter_code
_entity_poly.pdbx_strand_id
1 'polypeptide(L)'
;MSRIVTIQFAKAGKMYDFDAGDLELAQGDHVIVETERGVGIGQVVRQPSEQPAGTSGSLSAIKRKATAADMATREMISQKEQEAFKFCVKRIIERNMPMKLVKAE
;
A
#
# COMPACT_ATOMS: atom_id res chain seq x y z
N MET A 1 5.93 -25.97 -2.28
CA MET A 1 6.80 -24.79 -2.08
C MET A 1 5.94 -23.59 -2.34
N SER A 2 5.98 -22.57 -1.48
CA SER A 2 5.17 -21.37 -1.64
C SER A 2 6.09 -20.21 -1.98
N ARG A 3 5.72 -19.39 -2.96
CA ARG A 3 6.49 -18.21 -3.35
C ARG A 3 6.00 -17.03 -2.53
N ILE A 4 6.76 -16.69 -1.51
CA ILE A 4 6.40 -15.63 -0.58
C ILE A 4 7.06 -14.33 -1.01
N VAL A 5 6.25 -13.27 -1.09
CA VAL A 5 6.71 -11.92 -1.41
C VAL A 5 6.25 -10.96 -0.32
N THR A 6 7.12 -10.03 0.06
CA THR A 6 6.81 -9.03 1.09
C THR A 6 6.43 -7.72 0.42
N ILE A 7 5.22 -7.24 0.71
CA ILE A 7 4.69 -5.99 0.17
C ILE A 7 4.46 -4.96 1.27
N GLN A 8 4.51 -3.70 0.88
CA GLN A 8 4.26 -2.54 1.74
C GLN A 8 3.19 -1.64 1.12
N PHE A 9 2.10 -1.37 1.84
CA PHE A 9 0.99 -0.55 1.33
C PHE A 9 1.23 0.97 1.38
N ALA A 10 2.08 1.43 2.29
CA ALA A 10 2.40 2.85 2.50
C ALA A 10 3.85 3.03 2.93
N LYS A 11 4.48 4.18 2.61
CA LYS A 11 5.90 4.48 2.92
C LYS A 11 6.30 4.29 4.40
N ALA A 12 5.35 4.36 5.33
CA ALA A 12 5.55 4.08 6.77
C ALA A 12 4.59 2.98 7.29
N GLY A 13 4.02 2.19 6.40
CA GLY A 13 3.01 1.18 6.70
C GLY A 13 3.61 -0.16 7.12
N LYS A 14 2.74 -1.03 7.65
CA LYS A 14 3.05 -2.43 7.94
C LYS A 14 3.40 -3.18 6.66
N MET A 15 4.43 -4.01 6.76
CA MET A 15 4.80 -4.98 5.73
C MET A 15 3.97 -6.24 5.93
N TYR A 16 3.53 -6.82 4.83
CA TYR A 16 2.72 -8.03 4.84
C TYR A 16 3.27 -9.00 3.81
N ASP A 17 3.31 -10.26 4.18
CA ASP A 17 3.70 -11.33 3.27
C ASP A 17 2.47 -11.80 2.49
N PHE A 18 2.64 -12.01 1.20
CA PHE A 18 1.62 -12.49 0.29
C PHE A 18 2.19 -13.64 -0.54
N ASP A 19 1.29 -14.48 -1.06
CA ASP A 19 1.66 -15.50 -2.03
C ASP A 19 1.70 -14.88 -3.43
N ALA A 20 2.85 -14.98 -4.09
CA ALA A 20 3.05 -14.50 -5.45
C ALA A 20 2.51 -15.46 -6.51
N GLY A 21 2.17 -16.70 -6.16
CA GLY A 21 1.82 -17.75 -7.11
C GLY A 21 2.87 -17.88 -8.21
N ASP A 22 2.41 -17.82 -9.45
CA ASP A 22 3.24 -17.85 -10.66
C ASP A 22 3.67 -16.45 -11.15
N LEU A 23 3.35 -15.37 -10.42
CA LEU A 23 3.71 -14.02 -10.83
C LEU A 23 5.18 -13.72 -10.53
N GLU A 24 5.93 -13.34 -11.58
CA GLU A 24 7.27 -12.79 -11.42
C GLU A 24 7.20 -11.30 -11.10
N LEU A 25 7.53 -10.95 -9.85
CA LEU A 25 7.54 -9.61 -9.32
C LEU A 25 8.97 -9.20 -8.97
N ALA A 26 9.37 -7.96 -9.30
CA ALA A 26 10.66 -7.42 -8.91
C ALA A 26 10.52 -6.48 -7.71
N GLN A 27 11.63 -6.22 -7.01
CA GLN A 27 11.66 -5.19 -5.98
C GLN A 27 11.30 -3.83 -6.60
N GLY A 28 10.34 -3.14 -5.99
CA GLY A 28 9.84 -1.84 -6.46
C GLY A 28 8.59 -1.92 -7.35
N ASP A 29 8.20 -3.11 -7.83
CA ASP A 29 6.94 -3.29 -8.56
C ASP A 29 5.75 -2.93 -7.66
N HIS A 30 4.67 -2.43 -8.28
CA HIS A 30 3.41 -2.22 -7.60
C HIS A 30 2.45 -3.35 -7.94
N VAL A 31 1.75 -3.85 -6.93
CA VAL A 31 0.83 -4.98 -7.06
C VAL A 31 -0.50 -4.66 -6.39
N ILE A 32 -1.54 -5.26 -6.96
CA ILE A 32 -2.88 -5.24 -6.43
C ILE A 32 -3.09 -6.52 -5.65
N VAL A 33 -3.42 -6.37 -4.38
CA VAL A 33 -3.77 -7.48 -3.49
C VAL A 33 -5.17 -7.35 -2.97
N GLU A 34 -5.78 -8.48 -2.68
CA GLU A 34 -7.12 -8.53 -2.10
C GLU A 34 -6.97 -8.91 -0.62
N THR A 35 -7.40 -8.00 0.24
CA THR A 35 -7.46 -8.21 1.69
C THR A 35 -8.93 -8.36 2.09
N GLU A 36 -9.19 -8.84 3.30
CA GLU A 36 -10.55 -8.92 3.85
C GLU A 36 -11.29 -7.58 3.86
N ARG A 37 -10.55 -6.46 3.83
CA ARG A 37 -11.10 -5.09 3.80
C ARG A 37 -11.28 -4.54 2.38
N GLY A 38 -10.94 -5.32 1.36
CA GLY A 38 -11.03 -4.95 -0.05
C GLY A 38 -9.69 -4.95 -0.78
N VAL A 39 -9.70 -4.33 -1.95
CA VAL A 39 -8.57 -4.28 -2.87
C VAL A 39 -7.60 -3.18 -2.45
N GLY A 40 -6.32 -3.53 -2.29
CA GLY A 40 -5.26 -2.60 -1.90
C GLY A 40 -4.09 -2.59 -2.88
N ILE A 41 -3.48 -1.41 -3.08
CA ILE A 41 -2.22 -1.26 -3.81
C ILE A 41 -1.06 -1.37 -2.82
N GLY A 42 -0.19 -2.36 -3.05
CA GLY A 42 1.08 -2.54 -2.34
C GLY A 42 2.27 -2.36 -3.26
N GLN A 43 3.41 -2.01 -2.68
CA GLN A 43 4.71 -2.00 -3.35
C GLN A 43 5.54 -3.19 -2.87
N VAL A 44 6.17 -3.90 -3.79
CA VAL A 44 7.05 -5.05 -3.51
C VAL A 44 8.35 -4.54 -2.88
N VAL A 45 8.60 -4.93 -1.64
CA VAL A 45 9.83 -4.57 -0.91
C VAL A 45 10.87 -5.68 -1.03
N ARG A 46 10.42 -6.93 -0.99
CA ARG A 46 11.25 -8.13 -1.13
C ARG A 46 10.72 -8.97 -2.28
N GLN A 47 11.60 -9.36 -3.20
CA GLN A 47 11.27 -10.24 -4.33
C GLN A 47 10.71 -11.60 -3.87
N PRO A 48 9.91 -12.29 -4.72
CA PRO A 48 9.37 -13.60 -4.41
C PRO A 48 10.49 -14.60 -4.12
N SER A 49 10.44 -15.26 -2.96
CA SER A 49 11.38 -16.31 -2.58
C SER A 49 10.61 -17.60 -2.30
N GLU A 50 11.14 -18.72 -2.76
CA GLU A 50 10.59 -20.04 -2.45
C GLU A 50 10.88 -20.37 -0.98
N GLN A 51 9.83 -20.63 -0.20
CA GLN A 51 9.92 -21.12 1.17
C GLN A 51 9.18 -22.46 1.32
N PRO A 52 9.61 -23.30 2.28
CA PRO A 52 8.90 -24.51 2.63
C PRO A 52 7.46 -24.18 3.07
N ALA A 53 6.50 -24.95 2.54
CA ALA A 53 5.09 -24.77 2.85
C ALA A 53 4.87 -25.07 4.34
N GLY A 54 4.47 -24.06 5.12
CA GLY A 54 4.21 -24.19 6.56
C GLY A 54 4.77 -23.06 7.43
N THR A 55 5.67 -22.22 6.91
CA THR A 55 6.24 -21.09 7.68
C THR A 55 5.27 -19.92 7.81
N SER A 56 4.35 -19.76 6.87
CA SER A 56 3.42 -18.63 6.81
C SER A 56 2.02 -19.17 6.60
N GLY A 57 1.16 -19.08 7.63
CA GLY A 57 -0.24 -19.50 7.56
C GLY A 57 -1.00 -18.80 6.43
N SER A 58 -2.18 -19.33 6.04
CA SER A 58 -3.03 -18.92 4.90
C SER A 58 -2.80 -17.48 4.42
N LEU A 59 -1.79 -17.30 3.56
CA LEU A 59 -1.45 -16.00 2.99
C LEU A 59 -2.46 -15.67 1.90
N SER A 60 -2.91 -14.42 1.86
CA SER A 60 -3.67 -13.93 0.71
C SER A 60 -2.79 -13.92 -0.53
N ALA A 61 -3.38 -14.24 -1.69
CA ALA A 61 -2.67 -14.23 -2.97
C ALA A 61 -2.72 -12.83 -3.62
N ILE A 62 -1.73 -12.54 -4.45
CA ILE A 62 -1.71 -11.33 -5.27
C ILE A 62 -2.66 -11.47 -6.45
N LYS A 63 -3.47 -10.45 -6.70
CA LYS A 63 -4.47 -10.47 -7.77
C LYS A 63 -3.84 -10.18 -9.13
N ARG A 64 -3.01 -9.13 -9.21
CA ARG A 64 -2.32 -8.70 -10.44
C ARG A 64 -1.23 -7.66 -10.16
N LYS A 65 -0.36 -7.40 -11.16
CA LYS A 65 0.48 -6.20 -11.19
C LYS A 65 -0.40 -4.95 -11.31
N ALA A 66 -0.03 -3.90 -10.59
CA ALA A 66 -0.69 -2.60 -10.69
C ALA A 66 -0.39 -2.00 -12.06
N THR A 67 -1.41 -1.38 -12.66
CA THR A 67 -1.27 -0.68 -13.93
C THR A 67 -0.96 0.80 -13.71
N ALA A 68 -0.55 1.50 -14.77
CA ALA A 68 -0.32 2.94 -14.72
C ALA A 68 -1.58 3.72 -14.27
N ALA A 69 -2.79 3.21 -14.57
CA ALA A 69 -4.04 3.81 -14.11
C ALA A 69 -4.23 3.70 -12.58
N ASP A 70 -3.84 2.58 -11.99
CA ASP A 70 -3.87 2.37 -10.54
C ASP A 70 -2.90 3.35 -9.83
N MET A 71 -1.71 3.54 -10.41
CA MET A 71 -0.71 4.50 -9.93
C MET A 71 -1.21 5.95 -10.03
N ALA A 72 -1.78 6.33 -11.17
CA ALA A 72 -2.33 7.67 -11.37
C ALA A 72 -3.46 7.98 -10.38
N THR A 73 -4.31 6.99 -10.07
CA THR A 73 -5.35 7.12 -9.05
C THR A 73 -4.75 7.38 -7.68
N ARG A 74 -3.71 6.64 -7.31
CA ARG A 74 -2.99 6.83 -6.03
C ARG A 74 -2.34 8.21 -5.94
N GLU A 75 -1.72 8.68 -7.00
CA GLU A 75 -1.15 10.03 -7.06
C GLU A 75 -2.23 11.11 -6.94
N MET A 76 -3.36 10.94 -7.62
CA MET A 76 -4.50 11.86 -7.52
C MET A 76 -5.05 11.93 -6.10
N ILE A 77 -5.22 10.79 -5.43
CA ILE A 77 -5.66 10.72 -4.03
C ILE A 77 -4.63 11.43 -3.13
N SER A 78 -3.34 11.12 -3.29
CA SER A 78 -2.30 11.73 -2.47
C SER A 78 -2.19 13.25 -2.65
N GLN A 79 -2.43 13.75 -3.86
CA GLN A 79 -2.50 15.19 -4.14
C GLN A 79 -3.71 15.84 -3.47
N LYS A 80 -4.89 15.21 -3.56
CA LYS A 80 -6.10 15.70 -2.89
C LYS A 80 -5.96 15.70 -1.37
N GLU A 81 -5.40 14.65 -0.79
CA GLU A 81 -5.11 14.58 0.65
C GLU A 81 -4.17 15.71 1.08
N GLN A 82 -3.10 15.98 0.33
CA GLN A 82 -2.20 17.10 0.61
C GLN A 82 -2.89 18.45 0.51
N GLU A 83 -3.75 18.64 -0.49
CA GLU A 83 -4.48 19.89 -0.66
C GLU A 83 -5.48 20.12 0.49
N ALA A 84 -6.24 19.09 0.85
CA ALA A 84 -7.16 19.11 2.00
C ALA A 84 -6.41 19.35 3.32
N PHE A 85 -5.25 18.70 3.51
CA PHE A 85 -4.41 18.91 4.68
C PHE A 85 -3.93 20.37 4.77
N LYS A 86 -3.40 20.92 3.66
CA LYS A 86 -2.96 22.33 3.60
C LYS A 86 -4.12 23.29 3.88
N PHE A 87 -5.30 23.02 3.33
CA PHE A 87 -6.49 23.84 3.56
C PHE A 87 -6.90 23.82 5.04
N CYS A 88 -6.98 22.64 5.66
CA CYS A 88 -7.33 22.50 7.07
C CYS A 88 -6.28 23.15 7.99
N VAL A 89 -4.98 22.96 7.72
CA VAL A 89 -3.91 23.63 8.47
C VAL A 89 -4.04 25.15 8.37
N LYS A 90 -4.27 25.69 7.17
CA LYS A 90 -4.46 27.13 6.97
C LYS A 90 -5.63 27.66 7.81
N ARG A 91 -6.76 26.94 7.82
CA ARG A 91 -7.95 27.31 8.63
C ARG A 91 -7.72 27.23 10.14
N ILE A 92 -6.91 26.27 10.62
CA ILE A 92 -6.56 26.15 12.04
C ILE A 92 -5.72 27.35 12.48
N ILE A 93 -4.73 27.74 11.67
CA ILE A 93 -3.87 28.92 11.92
C ILE A 93 -4.72 30.20 11.89
N GLU A 94 -5.57 30.40 10.88
CA GLU A 94 -6.45 31.59 10.78
C GLU A 94 -7.38 31.75 12.00
N ARG A 95 -7.84 30.64 12.58
CA ARG A 95 -8.76 30.64 13.73
C ARG A 95 -8.06 30.52 15.08
N ASN A 96 -6.71 30.51 15.09
CA ASN A 96 -5.88 30.38 16.28
C ASN A 96 -6.31 29.22 17.20
N MET A 97 -6.72 28.10 16.59
CA MET A 97 -7.16 26.92 17.32
C MET A 97 -5.94 26.10 17.76
N PRO A 98 -5.79 25.72 19.05
CA PRO A 98 -4.70 24.88 19.53
C PRO A 98 -4.92 23.42 19.16
N MET A 99 -4.96 23.10 17.87
CA MET A 99 -5.20 21.76 17.36
C MET A 99 -4.10 21.34 16.37
N LYS A 100 -3.60 20.12 16.50
CA LYS A 100 -2.62 19.54 15.58
C LYS A 100 -3.35 18.68 14.56
N LEU A 101 -3.32 19.06 13.28
CA LEU A 101 -3.89 18.25 12.22
C LEU A 101 -3.02 17.01 11.99
N VAL A 102 -3.56 15.82 12.23
CA VAL A 102 -2.82 14.54 12.17
C VAL A 102 -2.97 13.85 10.81
N LYS A 103 -4.16 13.89 10.21
CA LYS A 103 -4.45 13.30 8.90
C LYS A 103 -5.65 13.99 8.25
N ALA A 104 -5.67 14.06 6.91
CA ALA A 104 -6.82 14.41 6.11
C ALA A 104 -6.99 13.28 5.08
N GLU A 105 -8.16 12.64 5.07
CA GLU A 105 -8.56 11.52 4.19
C GLU A 105 -9.78 11.93 3.36
#